data_AF-A0A2W4XKS5-F1
#
_entry.id   AF-A0A2W4XKS5-F1
#
_cell.length_a   1.000
_cell.length_b   1.000
_cell.length_c   1.000
_cell.angle_alpha   90.00
_cell.angle_beta   90.00
_cell.angle_gamma   90.00
#
_symmetry.space_group_name_H-M   'P 1'
#
loop_
_entity.id
_entity.type
_entity.pdbx_description
1 polymer ?
#
loop_
_entity_poly.entity_id
_entity_poly.type
_entity_poly.pdbx_seq_one_letter_code
_entity_poly.pdbx_strand_id
1 'polypeptide(L)'
;MLNEDFFMTTTTNFTPGQIVRVNRVESMAFGRIARITQNIGGESSEIHFVDLPLGTPPSSKEWSGRTMHSNHEYLTPIEGVPAAAHYIFVTIVEYNGSFCYHEHCLAHIRSDQTPDQVAGEIARQWYEGGGQWNEEEKAYIFTEFDRRITVEHNNHEEISLGQYVQLRNWLRDCTPGYAGYAGAISVGL
;
A
#
# COMPACT_ATOMS: atom_id res chain seq x y z
N MET A 1 30.05 -41.53 5.40
CA MET A 1 28.59 -41.39 5.50
C MET A 1 28.35 -40.01 6.06
N LEU A 2 28.02 -39.06 5.19
CA LEU A 2 27.69 -37.69 5.59
C LEU A 2 26.18 -37.67 5.85
N ASN A 3 25.78 -37.18 7.02
CA ASN A 3 24.39 -37.09 7.45
C ASN A 3 23.60 -36.20 6.47
N GLU A 4 22.65 -36.81 5.78
CA GLU A 4 21.59 -36.16 5.01
C GLU A 4 20.45 -35.78 5.97
N ASP A 5 20.62 -34.73 6.75
CA ASP A 5 19.53 -34.18 7.57
C ASP A 5 19.78 -32.69 7.82
N PHE A 6 19.30 -31.81 6.95
CA PHE A 6 18.68 -30.53 7.35
C PHE A 6 18.08 -29.72 6.18
N PHE A 7 17.28 -30.34 5.30
CA PHE A 7 16.25 -29.57 4.60
C PHE A 7 14.95 -29.76 5.38
N MET A 8 14.77 -28.97 6.43
CA MET A 8 13.43 -28.69 6.92
C MET A 8 12.72 -27.92 5.82
N THR A 9 12.09 -28.64 4.88
CA THR A 9 10.97 -28.12 4.11
C THR A 9 9.84 -27.87 5.10
N THR A 10 9.90 -26.73 5.79
CA THR A 10 8.69 -26.17 6.38
C THR A 10 7.72 -26.00 5.22
N THR A 11 6.70 -26.85 5.15
CA THR A 11 5.59 -26.70 4.21
C THR A 11 4.90 -25.38 4.56
N THR A 12 5.37 -24.29 3.94
CA THR A 12 4.77 -22.97 4.11
C THR A 12 3.45 -23.00 3.37
N ASN A 13 2.40 -23.46 4.04
CA ASN A 13 1.06 -23.41 3.50
C ASN A 13 0.66 -21.94 3.40
N PHE A 14 0.66 -21.42 2.18
CA PHE A 14 0.12 -20.09 1.90
C PHE A 14 -1.39 -20.07 2.13
N THR A 15 -1.90 -18.92 2.57
CA THR A 15 -3.34 -18.72 2.76
C THR A 15 -3.94 -17.95 1.58
N PRO A 16 -5.17 -18.28 1.14
CA PRO A 16 -5.89 -17.47 0.18
C PRO A 16 -5.94 -16.01 0.62
N GLY A 17 -5.55 -15.13 -0.28
CA GLY A 17 -5.47 -13.71 -0.05
C GLY A 17 -4.10 -13.20 0.42
N GLN A 18 -3.18 -14.07 0.82
CA GLN A 18 -1.82 -13.70 1.20
C GLN A 18 -1.05 -13.10 0.01
N ILE A 19 -0.27 -12.05 0.28
CA ILE A 19 0.55 -11.38 -0.72
C ILE A 19 1.93 -12.04 -0.76
N VAL A 20 2.40 -12.31 -1.96
CA VAL A 20 3.66 -13.03 -2.20
C VAL A 20 4.46 -12.34 -3.29
N ARG A 21 5.78 -12.54 -3.25
CA ARG A 21 6.70 -12.21 -4.32
C ARG A 21 7.21 -13.50 -4.96
N VAL A 22 7.23 -13.54 -6.28
CA VAL A 22 7.87 -14.65 -7.01
C VAL A 22 9.38 -14.50 -6.92
N ASN A 23 10.08 -15.51 -6.40
CA ASN A 23 11.53 -15.48 -6.18
C ASN A 23 12.32 -16.44 -7.12
N ARG A 24 11.64 -17.13 -8.04
CA ARG A 24 12.29 -18.00 -9.04
C ARG A 24 13.03 -17.19 -10.10
N VAL A 25 14.35 -17.15 -10.01
CA VAL A 25 15.24 -16.33 -10.87
C VAL A 25 15.08 -16.61 -12.37
N GLU A 26 14.83 -17.86 -12.75
CA GLU A 26 14.66 -18.26 -14.16
C GLU A 26 13.29 -17.91 -14.75
N SER A 27 12.35 -17.46 -13.92
CA SER A 27 10.99 -17.14 -14.35
C SER A 27 10.91 -15.71 -14.89
N MET A 28 10.15 -15.51 -15.97
CA MET A 28 9.76 -14.17 -16.42
C MET A 28 8.92 -13.41 -15.39
N ALA A 29 8.38 -14.12 -14.39
CA ALA A 29 7.65 -13.52 -13.28
C ALA A 29 8.55 -13.20 -12.07
N PHE A 30 9.87 -13.39 -12.14
CA PHE A 30 10.78 -13.07 -11.04
C PHE A 30 10.59 -11.64 -10.53
N GLY A 31 10.51 -11.48 -9.21
CA GLY A 31 10.35 -10.19 -8.54
C GLY A 31 8.92 -9.63 -8.53
N ARG A 32 8.00 -10.20 -9.32
CA ARG A 32 6.61 -9.76 -9.41
C ARG A 32 5.82 -10.04 -8.14
N ILE A 33 4.82 -9.20 -7.90
CA ILE A 33 3.97 -9.27 -6.70
C ILE A 33 2.63 -9.88 -7.09
N ALA A 34 2.20 -10.87 -6.32
CA ALA A 34 0.96 -11.59 -6.55
C ALA A 34 0.18 -11.83 -5.25
N ARG A 35 -1.07 -12.21 -5.40
CA ARG A 35 -1.96 -12.64 -4.34
C ARG A 35 -2.31 -14.11 -4.52
N ILE A 36 -2.27 -14.90 -3.46
CA ILE A 36 -2.69 -16.29 -3.48
C ILE A 36 -4.21 -16.32 -3.69
N THR A 37 -4.69 -17.02 -4.72
CA THR A 37 -6.13 -17.20 -4.97
C THR A 37 -6.64 -18.48 -4.29
N GLN A 38 -5.91 -19.58 -4.46
CA GLN A 38 -6.23 -20.87 -3.87
C GLN A 38 -5.00 -21.78 -3.82
N ASN A 39 -5.05 -22.81 -2.97
CA ASN A 39 -4.06 -23.88 -2.95
C ASN A 39 -4.56 -25.03 -3.84
N ILE A 40 -3.75 -25.47 -4.80
CA ILE A 40 -4.13 -26.52 -5.77
C ILE A 40 -3.50 -27.88 -5.40
N GLY A 41 -2.65 -27.92 -4.37
CA GLY A 41 -2.02 -29.15 -3.86
C GLY A 41 -1.24 -28.89 -2.57
N GLY A 42 -0.44 -29.87 -2.15
CA GLY A 42 0.34 -29.78 -0.91
C GLY A 42 1.48 -28.75 -0.96
N GLU A 43 2.02 -28.44 -2.15
CA GLU A 43 3.21 -27.59 -2.31
C GLU A 43 3.06 -26.54 -3.43
N SER A 44 1.83 -26.32 -3.90
CA SER A 44 1.57 -25.39 -5.00
C SER A 44 0.32 -24.56 -4.77
N SER A 45 0.39 -23.30 -5.17
CA SER A 45 -0.72 -22.36 -5.13
C SER A 45 -0.95 -21.74 -6.49
N GLU A 46 -2.20 -21.37 -6.71
CA GLU A 46 -2.58 -20.45 -7.75
C GLU A 46 -2.34 -19.01 -7.26
N ILE A 47 -1.68 -18.20 -8.07
CA ILE A 47 -1.38 -16.80 -7.76
C ILE A 47 -1.95 -15.88 -8.84
N HIS A 48 -2.43 -14.71 -8.43
CA HIS A 48 -2.88 -13.63 -9.31
C HIS A 48 -1.97 -12.41 -9.18
N PHE A 49 -1.39 -11.93 -10.27
CA PHE A 49 -0.49 -10.78 -10.23
C PHE A 49 -1.23 -9.46 -9.93
N VAL A 50 -0.72 -8.70 -8.96
CA VAL A 50 -1.34 -7.46 -8.43
C VAL A 50 -0.51 -6.20 -8.67
N ASP A 51 0.54 -6.32 -9.47
CA ASP A 51 1.50 -5.26 -9.83
C ASP A 51 1.25 -4.65 -11.20
N LEU A 52 0.11 -4.94 -11.81
CA LEU A 52 -0.22 -4.50 -13.15
C LEU A 52 -0.99 -3.16 -13.12
N PRO A 53 -0.81 -2.27 -14.12
CA PRO A 53 -1.41 -0.94 -14.12
C PRO A 53 -2.94 -0.98 -13.97
N LEU A 54 -3.46 -0.07 -13.13
CA LEU A 54 -4.88 0.24 -13.05
C LEU A 54 -5.33 0.80 -14.41
N GLY A 55 -6.39 0.26 -15.00
CA GLY A 55 -6.91 0.76 -16.28
C GLY A 55 -6.45 0.03 -17.54
N THR A 56 -5.92 -1.20 -17.46
CA THR A 56 -5.96 -2.08 -18.63
C THR A 56 -7.42 -2.54 -18.81
N PRO A 57 -8.20 -2.01 -19.77
CA PRO A 57 -9.58 -2.47 -19.96
C PRO A 57 -9.55 -3.96 -20.27
N PRO A 58 -10.48 -4.76 -19.73
CA PRO A 58 -10.62 -6.14 -20.14
C PRO A 58 -11.15 -6.16 -21.57
N SER A 59 -10.24 -6.15 -22.55
CA SER A 59 -10.63 -6.37 -23.93
C SER A 59 -11.14 -7.80 -24.04
N SER A 60 -12.45 -7.94 -24.26
CA SER A 60 -13.12 -9.10 -24.82
C SER A 60 -12.79 -10.47 -24.22
N LYS A 61 -13.67 -11.00 -23.37
CA LYS A 61 -13.87 -12.44 -23.11
C LYS A 61 -12.66 -13.30 -22.68
N GLU A 62 -11.50 -12.70 -22.44
CA GLU A 62 -10.32 -13.32 -21.83
C GLU A 62 -10.02 -12.63 -20.50
N TRP A 63 -10.84 -12.89 -19.48
CA TRP A 63 -10.49 -12.59 -18.08
C TRP A 63 -9.49 -13.63 -17.51
N SER A 64 -8.67 -14.25 -18.37
CA SER A 64 -7.87 -15.46 -18.12
C SER A 64 -6.35 -15.25 -18.12
N GLY A 65 -5.84 -14.01 -18.19
CA GLY A 65 -4.43 -13.74 -18.52
C GLY A 65 -3.44 -13.52 -17.37
N ARG A 66 -3.81 -13.59 -16.08
CA ARG A 66 -2.96 -13.10 -14.96
C ARG A 66 -2.79 -14.06 -13.78
N THR A 67 -3.17 -15.30 -13.99
CA THR A 67 -3.16 -16.33 -12.96
C THR A 67 -2.10 -17.36 -13.31
N MET A 68 -1.26 -17.75 -12.35
CA MET A 68 -0.14 -18.67 -12.57
C MET A 68 -0.12 -19.71 -11.45
N HIS A 69 0.23 -20.94 -11.77
CA HIS A 69 0.56 -21.93 -10.75
C HIS A 69 2.02 -21.77 -10.35
N SER A 70 2.29 -21.71 -9.06
CA SER A 70 3.65 -21.62 -8.54
C SER A 70 3.84 -22.55 -7.37
N ASN A 71 4.99 -23.21 -7.34
CA ASN A 71 5.41 -23.99 -6.17
C ASN A 71 5.71 -23.04 -5.01
N HIS A 72 5.43 -23.49 -3.79
CA HIS A 72 5.63 -22.70 -2.58
C HIS A 72 7.09 -22.28 -2.38
N GLU A 73 8.04 -23.12 -2.79
CA GLU A 73 9.48 -22.79 -2.77
C GLU A 73 9.82 -21.54 -3.58
N TYR A 74 9.02 -21.22 -4.60
CA TYR A 74 9.22 -20.10 -5.50
C TYR A 74 8.50 -18.82 -5.08
N LEU A 75 7.89 -18.84 -3.88
CA LEU A 75 7.10 -17.75 -3.34
C LEU A 75 7.68 -17.30 -2.01
N THR A 76 7.78 -15.99 -1.84
CA THR A 76 8.16 -15.36 -0.57
C THR A 76 6.98 -14.54 -0.06
N PRO A 77 6.47 -14.79 1.15
CA PRO A 77 5.39 -14.00 1.72
C PRO A 77 5.82 -12.54 1.93
N ILE A 78 4.90 -11.61 1.68
CA ILE A 78 5.06 -10.18 1.97
C ILE A 78 4.13 -9.84 3.12
N GLU A 79 4.71 -9.59 4.29
CA GLU A 79 3.98 -9.32 5.53
C GLU A 79 3.70 -7.83 5.76
N GLY A 80 2.71 -7.54 6.60
CA GLY A 80 2.38 -6.17 7.04
C GLY A 80 1.76 -5.29 5.96
N VAL A 81 1.19 -5.89 4.91
CA VAL A 81 0.37 -5.19 3.93
C VAL A 81 -1.07 -5.19 4.44
N PRO A 82 -1.69 -4.02 4.67
CA PRO A 82 -3.06 -3.97 5.17
C PRO A 82 -4.03 -4.52 4.12
N ALA A 83 -5.04 -5.28 4.55
CA ALA A 83 -6.11 -5.69 3.66
C ALA A 83 -7.02 -4.48 3.36
N ALA A 84 -7.10 -4.10 2.09
CA ALA A 84 -7.83 -2.92 1.66
C ALA A 84 -8.58 -3.14 0.34
N ALA A 85 -9.60 -2.33 0.10
CA ALA A 85 -10.32 -2.28 -1.17
C ALA A 85 -9.50 -1.49 -2.21
N HIS A 86 -8.87 -0.39 -1.79
CA HIS A 86 -8.03 0.46 -2.62
C HIS A 86 -6.78 0.91 -1.85
N TYR A 87 -5.75 1.31 -2.59
CA TYR A 87 -4.55 1.95 -2.05
C TYR A 87 -4.36 3.28 -2.78
N ILE A 88 -3.92 4.30 -2.05
CA ILE A 88 -3.64 5.62 -2.60
C ILE A 88 -2.25 6.10 -2.22
N PHE A 89 -1.68 6.89 -3.11
CA PHE A 89 -0.55 7.77 -2.84
C PHE A 89 -1.11 9.16 -2.55
N VAL A 90 -0.77 9.72 -1.40
CA VAL A 90 -1.26 11.02 -0.93
C VAL A 90 -0.11 12.00 -0.97
N THR A 91 -0.36 13.18 -1.54
CA THR A 91 0.54 14.33 -1.45
C THR A 91 -0.07 15.35 -0.52
N ILE A 92 0.62 15.62 0.58
CA ILE A 92 0.25 16.65 1.53
C ILE A 92 0.96 17.93 1.12
N VAL A 93 0.18 18.96 0.80
CA VAL A 93 0.68 20.28 0.45
C VAL A 93 0.43 21.21 1.63
N GLU A 94 1.52 21.67 2.23
CA GLU A 94 1.49 22.56 3.40
C GLU A 94 1.83 23.98 2.96
N TYR A 95 0.91 24.91 3.22
CA TYR A 95 1.13 26.34 3.00
C TYR A 95 1.41 27.07 4.32
N ASN A 96 2.49 27.84 4.34
CA ASN A 96 2.87 28.70 5.45
C ASN A 96 3.25 30.09 4.91
N GLY A 97 2.24 30.96 4.76
CA GLY A 97 2.40 32.26 4.11
C GLY A 97 2.78 32.08 2.64
N SER A 98 4.02 32.45 2.27
CA SER A 98 4.54 32.30 0.90
C SER A 98 5.29 30.99 0.65
N PHE A 99 5.49 30.16 1.68
CA PHE A 99 6.17 28.89 1.55
C PHE A 99 5.18 27.75 1.27
N CYS A 100 5.59 26.82 0.40
CA CYS A 100 4.84 25.63 0.01
C CYS A 100 5.74 24.41 0.21
N TYR A 101 5.34 23.49 1.09
CA TYR A 101 6.04 22.23 1.35
C TYR A 101 5.20 21.06 0.84
N HIS A 102 5.89 20.04 0.34
CA HIS A 102 5.26 18.82 -0.17
C HIS A 102 5.77 17.62 0.62
N GLU A 103 4.84 16.87 1.17
CA GLU A 103 5.07 15.61 1.88
C GLU A 103 4.29 14.50 1.16
N HIS A 104 4.82 13.28 1.17
CA HIS A 104 4.20 12.14 0.50
C HIS A 104 4.01 10.99 1.47
N CYS A 105 2.84 10.36 1.43
CA CYS A 105 2.57 9.15 2.20
C CYS A 105 1.65 8.20 1.43
N LEU A 106 1.62 6.96 1.88
CA LEU A 106 0.68 5.96 1.39
C LEU A 106 -0.55 5.95 2.29
N ALA A 107 -1.68 5.55 1.74
CA ALA A 107 -2.83 5.18 2.54
C ALA A 107 -3.59 4.02 1.90
N HIS A 108 -4.40 3.35 2.71
CA HIS A 108 -5.23 2.24 2.30
C HIS A 108 -6.68 2.49 2.71
N ILE A 109 -7.61 2.01 1.90
CA ILE A 109 -9.02 2.39 1.97
C ILE A 109 -9.85 1.14 2.21
N ARG A 110 -10.70 1.18 3.25
CA ARG A 110 -11.65 0.11 3.55
C ARG A 110 -12.80 0.13 2.55
N SER A 111 -13.53 -0.98 2.44
CA SER A 111 -14.62 -1.14 1.46
C SER A 111 -15.80 -0.17 1.67
N ASP A 112 -15.92 0.43 2.85
CA ASP A 112 -16.94 1.41 3.23
C ASP A 112 -16.47 2.87 3.12
N GLN A 113 -15.25 3.12 2.63
CA GLN A 113 -14.64 4.44 2.49
C GLN A 113 -14.31 4.75 1.02
N THR A 114 -14.24 6.04 0.68
CA THR A 114 -13.75 6.51 -0.62
C THR A 114 -12.33 7.09 -0.51
N PRO A 115 -11.56 7.15 -1.63
CA PRO A 115 -10.28 7.85 -1.67
C PRO A 115 -10.33 9.28 -1.12
N ASP A 116 -11.30 10.08 -1.56
CA ASP A 116 -11.46 11.47 -1.12
C ASP A 116 -11.74 11.59 0.38
N GLN A 117 -12.55 10.68 0.94
CA GLN A 117 -12.82 10.66 2.38
C GLN A 117 -11.54 10.42 3.19
N VAL A 118 -10.75 9.41 2.79
CA VAL A 118 -9.51 9.07 3.50
C VAL A 118 -8.47 10.18 3.33
N ALA A 119 -8.28 10.72 2.12
CA ALA A 119 -7.38 11.84 1.88
C ALA A 119 -7.78 13.08 2.71
N GLY A 120 -9.08 13.37 2.80
CA GLY A 120 -9.61 14.43 3.65
C GLY A 120 -9.37 14.19 5.14
N GLU A 121 -9.50 12.95 5.62
CA GLU A 121 -9.17 12.61 7.01
C GLU A 121 -7.68 12.72 7.31
N ILE A 122 -6.81 12.35 6.36
CA ILE A 122 -5.35 12.51 6.48
C ILE A 122 -5.00 13.99 6.55
N ALA A 123 -5.54 14.81 5.64
CA ALA A 123 -5.31 16.25 5.64
C ALA A 123 -5.80 16.90 6.95
N ARG A 124 -6.96 16.48 7.46
CA ARG A 124 -7.49 16.95 8.75
C ARG A 124 -6.60 16.57 9.93
N GLN A 125 -6.05 15.35 9.92
CA GLN A 125 -5.27 14.79 11.03
C GLN A 125 -3.76 14.89 10.82
N TRP A 126 -3.31 15.73 9.87
CA TRP A 126 -1.89 15.84 9.56
C TRP A 126 -1.05 16.23 10.78
N TYR A 127 -1.60 17.09 11.64
CA TYR A 127 -1.08 17.37 12.97
C TYR A 127 -2.00 16.84 14.07
N GLU A 128 -1.41 16.56 15.23
CA GLU A 128 -2.11 16.00 16.41
C GLU A 128 -3.31 16.85 16.88
N GLY A 129 -3.27 18.17 16.65
CA GLY A 129 -4.34 19.10 17.03
C GLY A 129 -5.62 18.96 16.21
N GLY A 130 -5.52 18.43 14.98
CA GLY A 130 -6.62 18.33 14.03
C GLY A 130 -7.02 19.70 13.45
N GLY A 131 -7.01 19.80 12.12
CA GLY A 131 -7.31 21.04 11.41
C GLY A 131 -8.80 21.32 11.31
N GLN A 132 -9.14 22.60 11.17
CA GLN A 132 -10.50 23.04 10.88
C GLN A 132 -10.67 23.26 9.37
N TRP A 133 -11.75 22.74 8.81
CA TRP A 133 -12.05 22.91 7.40
C TRP A 133 -12.34 24.38 7.08
N ASN A 134 -11.71 24.90 6.02
CA ASN A 134 -11.96 26.21 5.45
C ASN A 134 -12.47 26.07 4.01
N GLU A 135 -13.69 26.53 3.75
CA GLU A 135 -14.34 26.45 2.43
C GLU A 135 -13.69 27.35 1.36
N GLU A 136 -13.13 28.49 1.74
CA GLU A 136 -12.52 29.45 0.82
C GLU A 136 -11.19 28.89 0.27
N GLU A 137 -10.36 28.36 1.16
CA GLU A 137 -9.07 27.74 0.84
C GLU A 137 -9.21 26.27 0.37
N LYS A 138 -10.40 25.66 0.54
CA LYS A 138 -10.67 24.24 0.30
C LYS A 138 -9.64 23.32 0.97
N ALA A 139 -9.29 23.65 2.20
CA ALA A 139 -8.18 23.04 2.92
C ALA A 139 -8.41 23.07 4.44
N TYR A 140 -7.65 22.27 5.17
CA TYR A 140 -7.65 22.26 6.63
C TYR A 140 -6.66 23.28 7.18
N ILE A 141 -7.13 24.17 8.03
CA ILE A 141 -6.32 25.21 8.68
C ILE A 141 -6.02 24.79 10.11
N PHE A 142 -4.76 24.90 10.48
CA PHE A 142 -4.25 24.64 11.83
C PHE A 142 -3.84 25.98 12.46
N THR A 143 -4.70 26.49 13.34
CA THR A 143 -4.57 27.83 13.94
C THR A 143 -3.80 27.86 15.25
N GLU A 144 -3.58 26.68 15.82
CA GLU A 144 -2.87 26.44 17.08
C GLU A 144 -1.34 26.60 16.95
N PHE A 145 -0.82 26.70 15.73
CA PHE A 145 0.59 26.95 15.45
C PHE A 145 0.87 28.46 15.31
N ASP A 146 2.09 28.89 15.67
CA ASP A 146 2.54 30.30 15.62
C ASP A 146 2.40 30.93 14.21
N ARG A 147 2.22 30.10 13.18
CA ARG A 147 1.83 30.50 11.83
C ARG A 147 0.62 29.67 11.40
N ARG A 148 -0.34 30.30 10.74
CA ARG A 148 -1.48 29.59 10.15
C ARG A 148 -0.96 28.67 9.05
N ILE A 149 -1.13 27.38 9.26
CA ILE A 149 -0.76 26.35 8.30
C ILE A 149 -2.03 25.84 7.63
N THR A 150 -1.97 25.65 6.31
CA THR A 150 -3.08 25.11 5.52
C THR A 150 -2.65 23.84 4.81
N VAL A 151 -3.47 22.78 4.90
CA VAL A 151 -3.23 21.49 4.25
C VAL A 151 -4.35 21.13 3.28
N GLU A 152 -4.01 20.94 2.01
CA GLU A 152 -4.97 20.55 0.97
C GLU A 152 -5.51 19.13 1.16
N HIS A 153 -6.80 18.93 0.86
CA HIS A 153 -7.45 17.62 1.03
C HIS A 153 -7.37 16.72 -0.22
N ASN A 154 -7.35 17.29 -1.42
CA ASN A 154 -7.70 16.59 -2.66
C ASN A 154 -6.51 16.08 -3.49
N ASN A 155 -5.32 15.99 -2.91
CA ASN A 155 -4.13 15.64 -3.67
C ASN A 155 -3.75 14.17 -3.42
N HIS A 156 -4.43 13.27 -4.13
CA HIS A 156 -4.18 11.83 -4.06
C HIS A 156 -4.32 11.14 -5.42
N GLU A 157 -3.71 9.97 -5.55
CA GLU A 157 -3.78 9.10 -6.72
C GLU A 157 -4.00 7.65 -6.28
N GLU A 158 -4.94 6.93 -6.91
CA GLU A 158 -5.08 5.49 -6.72
C GLU A 158 -3.88 4.74 -7.30
N ILE A 159 -3.31 3.83 -6.52
CA ILE A 159 -2.17 3.01 -6.90
C ILE A 159 -2.51 1.52 -6.79
N SER A 160 -1.84 0.70 -7.60
CA SER A 160 -1.94 -0.76 -7.47
C SER A 160 -1.34 -1.24 -6.14
N LEU A 161 -1.78 -2.41 -5.69
CA LEU A 161 -1.18 -3.08 -4.53
C LEU A 161 0.33 -3.33 -4.74
N GLY A 162 0.75 -3.67 -5.97
CA GLY A 162 2.18 -3.81 -6.27
C GLY A 162 2.96 -2.51 -6.05
N GLN A 163 2.42 -1.36 -6.48
CA GLN A 163 3.02 -0.04 -6.23
C GLN A 163 3.07 0.27 -4.73
N TYR A 164 1.99 0.03 -3.99
CA TYR A 164 1.96 0.22 -2.53
C TYR A 164 3.07 -0.59 -1.83
N VAL A 165 3.23 -1.86 -2.19
CA VAL A 165 4.27 -2.75 -1.63
C VAL A 165 5.69 -2.28 -1.98
N GLN A 166 5.89 -1.63 -3.13
CA GLN A 166 7.20 -1.09 -3.49
C GLN A 166 7.49 0.21 -2.72
N LEU A 167 6.52 1.11 -2.65
CA LEU A 167 6.65 2.44 -2.05
C LEU A 167 6.74 2.42 -0.52
N ARG A 168 6.15 1.41 0.14
CA ARG A 168 6.18 1.30 1.63
C ARG A 168 7.57 1.09 2.24
N ASN A 169 8.59 0.85 1.42
CA ASN A 169 9.99 0.83 1.86
C ASN A 169 10.56 2.24 2.04
N TRP A 170 9.90 3.26 1.48
CA TRP A 170 10.36 4.64 1.43
C TRP A 170 9.37 5.61 2.06
N LEU A 171 8.08 5.28 2.01
CA LEU A 171 6.98 6.12 2.48
C LEU A 171 6.25 5.44 3.63
N ARG A 172 5.81 6.26 4.59
CA ARG A 172 4.93 5.82 5.68
C ARG A 172 3.51 5.60 5.18
N ASP A 173 2.77 4.73 5.89
CA ASP A 173 1.32 4.68 5.75
C ASP A 173 0.69 5.67 6.75
N CYS A 174 0.00 6.67 6.24
CA CYS A 174 -0.62 7.76 7.01
C CYS A 174 -2.12 7.55 7.23
N THR A 175 -2.65 6.34 6.96
CA THR A 175 -4.08 6.04 7.16
C THR A 175 -4.47 6.32 8.62
N PRO A 176 -5.48 7.18 8.86
CA PRO A 176 -5.89 7.54 10.22
C PRO A 176 -6.26 6.32 11.07
N GLY A 177 -5.68 6.23 12.27
CA GLY A 177 -5.90 5.11 13.19
C GLY A 177 -5.15 3.82 12.81
N TYR A 178 -4.38 3.80 11.73
CA TYR A 178 -3.50 2.69 11.39
C TYR A 178 -2.10 2.88 12.00
N ALA A 179 -1.69 1.96 12.87
CA ALA A 179 -0.35 1.93 13.45
C ALA A 179 0.67 1.28 12.49
N GLY A 180 0.68 1.71 11.23
CA GLY A 180 1.55 1.19 10.18
C GLY A 180 2.92 1.85 10.17
N TYR A 181 3.85 1.31 10.97
CA TYR A 181 5.26 1.70 11.06
C TYR A 181 5.52 3.16 11.45
N ALA A 182 5.91 3.34 12.71
CA ALA A 182 6.31 4.61 13.32
C ALA A 182 7.67 5.09 12.78
N GLY A 183 7.68 5.72 11.60
CA GLY A 183 8.63 6.78 11.31
C GLY A 183 8.12 8.04 12.00
N ALA A 184 8.50 8.24 13.26
CA ALA A 184 8.13 9.42 14.03
C ALA A 184 8.43 10.69 13.24
N ILE A 185 7.44 11.58 13.08
CA ILE A 185 7.73 12.97 12.78
C ILE A 185 8.42 13.49 14.04
N SER A 186 9.76 13.53 14.05
CA SER A 186 10.41 14.48 14.94
C SER A 186 10.08 15.84 14.35
N VAL A 187 9.08 16.51 14.92
CA VAL A 187 8.92 17.95 14.72
C VAL A 187 10.10 18.58 15.46
N GLY A 188 11.22 18.70 14.74
CA GLY A 188 12.34 19.53 15.16
C GLY A 188 11.90 20.98 15.03
N LEU A 189 11.39 21.52 16.14
CA LEU A 189 11.27 22.96 16.38
C LEU A 189 12.64 23.64 16.24
#